data_AF-A0A497AXZ9-F1
#
_entry.id   AF-A0A497AXZ9-F1
#
_cell.length_a   1.000
_cell.length_b   1.000
_cell.length_c   1.000
_cell.angle_alpha   90.00
_cell.angle_beta   90.00
_cell.angle_gamma   90.00
#
_symmetry.space_group_name_H-M   'P 1'
#
loop_
_entity.id
_entity.type
_entity.pdbx_description
1 polymer ?
#
loop_
_entity_poly.entity_id
_entity_poly.type
_entity_poly.pdbx_seq_one_letter_code
_entity_poly.pdbx_strand_id
1 'polypeptide(L)'
;MKVKSRCWPGERKRDAVVYALYTALTLILAWPSILHPARLLFAFHGDALSTLFWLWWFKTAWLKGLPAQPNPMVAAPFGAEWGPVIERGMVWPGILLSALVNETFAFNAMVLISFPLAAIATYHLVLWLTGSRTAGFVAGLIYSFCPYHLWKSWAWIPLSNIQWVPCYALALLNLRKRRHRQDAALAGFWFGVAFLSSYIYGFVLAVFTLLYGLFEAMYAYVTRGRLGVKKDMLLLGGVAGAVAAALVLPVAGPLVARTAIIPSEDVPYEYIWAFSRLYNLVATPSDYIFP
;
A
#
# COMPACT_ATOMS: atom_id res chain seq x y z
N MET A 1 23.83 -22.75 1.00
CA MET A 1 24.48 -21.53 1.55
C MET A 1 23.73 -21.03 2.79
N LYS A 2 24.30 -21.24 3.99
CA LYS A 2 23.78 -20.68 5.26
C LYS A 2 24.21 -19.21 5.35
N VAL A 3 23.34 -18.29 4.99
CA VAL A 3 23.52 -16.87 5.36
C VAL A 3 23.16 -16.76 6.85
N LYS A 4 24.17 -16.79 7.72
CA LYS A 4 24.00 -16.43 9.14
C LYS A 4 23.63 -14.94 9.18
N SER A 5 22.39 -14.62 9.55
CA SER A 5 21.93 -13.25 9.77
C SER A 5 22.41 -12.70 11.13
N ARG A 6 23.73 -12.72 11.37
CA ARG A 6 24.33 -12.01 12.50
C ARG A 6 24.72 -10.63 11.99
N CYS A 7 23.81 -9.66 12.10
CA CYS A 7 24.13 -8.27 11.75
C CYS A 7 25.18 -7.75 12.73
N TRP A 8 26.41 -7.55 12.26
CA TRP A 8 27.47 -6.95 13.07
C TRP A 8 27.12 -5.50 13.43
N PRO A 9 27.58 -4.95 14.56
CA PRO A 9 27.26 -3.57 14.97
C PRO A 9 27.57 -2.51 13.91
N GLY A 10 28.63 -2.73 13.10
CA GLY A 10 28.99 -1.84 11.99
C GLY A 10 28.00 -1.85 10.82
N GLU A 11 27.24 -2.93 10.66
CA GLU A 11 26.24 -3.04 9.59
C GLU A 11 25.00 -2.20 9.89
N ARG A 12 24.58 -2.15 11.17
CA ARG A 12 23.43 -1.32 11.58
C ARG A 12 23.69 0.18 11.40
N LYS A 13 24.93 0.63 11.61
CA LYS A 13 25.31 2.04 11.37
C LYS A 13 25.18 2.41 9.90
N ARG A 14 25.56 1.51 8.98
CA ARG A 14 25.43 1.75 7.54
C ARG A 14 23.98 1.78 7.09
N ASP A 15 23.16 0.87 7.61
CA ASP A 15 21.72 0.85 7.31
C ASP A 15 21.03 2.12 7.82
N ALA A 16 21.41 2.63 8.99
CA ALA A 16 20.88 3.89 9.52
C ALA A 16 21.19 5.10 8.63
N VAL A 17 22.38 5.17 8.04
CA VAL A 17 22.73 6.21 7.06
C VAL A 17 21.84 6.11 5.83
N VAL A 18 21.60 4.90 5.31
CA VAL A 18 20.68 4.69 4.18
C VAL A 18 19.28 5.18 4.50
N TYR A 19 18.76 4.89 5.70
CA TYR A 19 17.43 5.32 6.11
C TYR A 19 17.35 6.84 6.23
N ALA A 20 18.36 7.45 6.84
CA ALA A 20 18.46 8.91 6.95
C ALA A 20 18.49 9.60 5.58
N LEU A 21 19.19 9.03 4.60
CA LEU A 21 19.22 9.55 3.23
C LEU A 21 17.85 9.50 2.56
N TYR A 22 17.12 8.38 2.68
CA TYR A 22 15.76 8.28 2.15
C TYR A 22 14.83 9.30 2.81
N THR A 23 14.89 9.42 4.14
CA THR A 23 14.09 10.41 4.86
C THR A 23 14.45 11.83 4.43
N ALA A 24 15.73 12.17 4.31
CA ALA A 24 16.17 13.49 3.85
C ALA A 24 15.63 13.81 2.44
N LEU A 25 15.68 12.86 1.51
CA LEU A 25 15.10 13.03 0.18
C LEU A 25 13.59 13.22 0.21
N THR A 26 12.87 12.49 1.07
CA THR A 26 11.43 12.72 1.28
C THR A 26 11.16 14.12 1.82
N LEU A 27 11.99 14.64 2.73
CA LEU A 27 11.82 16.00 3.26
C LEU A 27 12.09 17.07 2.19
N ILE A 28 13.08 16.85 1.32
CA ILE A 28 13.36 17.73 0.16
C ILE A 28 12.17 17.70 -0.80
N LEU A 29 11.64 16.52 -1.11
CA LEU A 29 10.47 16.36 -1.96
C LEU A 29 9.24 17.03 -1.36
N ALA A 30 9.05 16.92 -0.04
CA ALA A 30 7.93 17.49 0.69
C ALA A 30 8.03 19.00 0.90
N TRP A 31 9.06 19.66 0.37
CA TRP A 31 9.18 21.11 0.43
C TRP A 31 8.16 21.78 -0.50
N PRO A 32 7.44 22.85 -0.07
CA PRO A 32 7.49 23.51 1.23
C PRO A 32 6.51 22.95 2.27
N SER A 33 5.69 21.95 1.94
CA SER A 33 4.65 21.41 2.81
C SER A 33 5.16 20.99 4.19
N ILE A 34 6.41 20.51 4.30
CA ILE A 34 7.02 20.13 5.58
C ILE A 34 7.24 21.29 6.56
N LEU A 35 7.35 22.54 6.07
CA LEU A 35 7.45 23.73 6.93
C LEU A 35 6.12 24.10 7.59
N HIS A 36 5.02 23.77 6.91
CA HIS A 36 3.67 24.08 7.35
C HIS A 36 2.77 22.86 7.17
N PRO A 37 3.07 21.73 7.84
CA PRO A 37 2.48 20.43 7.52
C PRO A 37 0.99 20.34 7.84
N ALA A 38 0.48 21.27 8.65
CA ALA A 38 -0.93 21.42 8.99
C ALA A 38 -1.68 22.45 8.14
N ARG A 39 -1.02 23.15 7.21
CA ARG A 39 -1.61 24.23 6.39
C ARG A 39 -1.38 24.05 4.89
N LEU A 40 -0.19 23.57 4.51
CA LEU A 40 0.17 23.32 3.12
C LEU A 40 0.03 21.83 2.83
N LEU A 41 -0.89 21.50 1.93
CA LEU A 41 -1.17 20.13 1.52
C LEU A 41 -0.12 19.66 0.52
N PHE A 42 0.46 18.49 0.72
CA PHE A 42 1.33 17.81 -0.23
C PHE A 42 0.46 17.04 -1.26
N ALA A 43 -0.29 17.78 -2.06
CA ALA A 43 -1.21 17.20 -3.04
C ALA A 43 -1.61 18.20 -4.14
N PHE A 44 -2.16 17.67 -5.24
CA PHE A 44 -2.83 18.45 -6.25
C PHE A 44 -4.33 18.54 -6.01
N HIS A 45 -4.99 19.46 -6.71
CA HIS A 45 -6.45 19.58 -6.73
C HIS A 45 -7.11 18.30 -7.27
N GLY A 46 -8.32 18.00 -6.76
CA GLY A 46 -9.08 16.80 -7.16
C GLY A 46 -9.30 15.84 -6.00
N ASP A 47 -8.98 14.56 -6.20
CA ASP A 47 -9.28 13.45 -5.27
C ASP A 47 -8.67 13.65 -3.87
N ALA A 48 -7.56 14.38 -3.77
CA ALA A 48 -6.94 14.69 -2.48
C ALA A 48 -7.85 15.57 -1.60
N LEU A 49 -8.57 16.52 -2.20
CA LEU A 49 -9.52 17.37 -1.47
C LEU A 49 -10.75 16.59 -1.02
N SER A 50 -11.22 15.64 -1.85
CA SER A 50 -12.28 14.70 -1.46
C SER A 50 -11.85 13.86 -0.26
N THR A 51 -10.62 13.34 -0.29
CA THR A 51 -10.05 12.59 0.84
C THR A 51 -9.98 13.44 2.11
N LEU A 52 -9.56 14.71 1.98
CA LEU A 52 -9.51 15.66 3.10
C LEU A 52 -10.92 15.92 3.69
N PHE A 53 -11.93 16.11 2.84
CA PHE A 53 -13.33 16.27 3.26
C PHE A 53 -13.82 15.05 4.04
N TRP A 54 -13.55 13.84 3.55
CA TRP A 54 -13.97 12.61 4.23
C TRP A 54 -13.25 12.41 5.57
N LEU A 55 -11.95 12.70 5.65
CA LEU A 55 -11.22 12.71 6.92
C LEU A 55 -11.82 13.70 7.92
N TRP A 56 -12.17 14.91 7.47
CA TRP A 56 -12.84 15.91 8.29
C TRP A 56 -14.20 15.42 8.78
N TRP A 57 -15.01 14.87 7.88
CA TRP A 57 -16.35 14.39 8.22
C TRP A 57 -16.29 13.22 9.20
N PHE A 58 -15.46 12.21 8.95
CA PHE A 58 -15.38 11.06 9.85
C PHE A 58 -14.82 11.44 11.22
N LYS A 59 -13.81 12.31 11.27
CA LYS A 59 -13.37 12.88 12.54
C LYS A 59 -14.52 13.60 13.24
N THR A 60 -15.22 14.49 12.53
CA THR A 60 -16.30 15.31 13.10
C THR A 60 -17.44 14.42 13.62
N ALA A 61 -17.84 13.43 12.83
CA ALA A 61 -18.89 12.50 13.21
C ALA A 61 -18.49 11.67 14.44
N TRP A 62 -17.25 11.18 14.48
CA TRP A 62 -16.72 10.45 15.64
C TRP A 62 -16.69 11.32 16.90
N LEU A 63 -16.11 12.52 16.83
CA LEU A 63 -15.98 13.42 17.98
C LEU A 63 -17.33 13.94 18.50
N LYS A 64 -18.33 14.07 17.62
CA LYS A 64 -19.67 14.55 17.97
C LYS A 64 -20.70 13.44 18.22
N GLY A 65 -20.30 12.17 18.12
CA GLY A 65 -21.22 11.03 18.25
C GLY A 65 -22.32 10.99 17.17
N LEU A 66 -22.05 11.56 15.98
CA LEU A 66 -22.97 11.55 14.86
C LEU A 66 -22.82 10.26 14.05
N PRO A 67 -23.87 9.80 13.34
CA PRO A 67 -23.72 8.73 12.37
C PRO A 67 -22.72 9.14 11.29
N ALA A 68 -21.65 8.35 11.13
CA ALA A 68 -20.62 8.60 10.11
C ALA A 68 -21.17 8.48 8.68
N GLN A 69 -22.23 7.69 8.49
CA GLN A 69 -22.91 7.50 7.21
C GLN A 69 -24.42 7.26 7.39
N PRO A 70 -25.26 7.68 6.43
CA PRO A 70 -24.91 8.50 5.26
C PRO A 70 -24.52 9.93 5.66
N ASN A 71 -23.64 10.57 4.88
CA ASN A 71 -23.27 11.97 5.09
C ASN A 71 -24.39 12.88 4.55
N PRO A 72 -25.01 13.74 5.38
CA PRO A 72 -26.14 14.57 4.96
C PRO A 72 -25.76 15.71 4.00
N MET A 73 -24.47 16.05 3.91
CA MET A 73 -23.96 17.12 3.03
C MET A 73 -23.75 16.65 1.60
N VAL A 74 -23.53 15.35 1.40
CA VAL A 74 -23.30 14.78 0.06
C VAL A 74 -24.63 14.36 -0.54
N ALA A 75 -24.91 14.76 -1.78
CA ALA A 75 -26.20 14.51 -2.44
C ALA A 75 -27.42 14.99 -1.61
N ALA A 76 -27.29 16.17 -1.00
CA ALA A 76 -28.38 16.79 -0.26
C ALA A 76 -29.61 16.99 -1.16
N PRO A 77 -30.84 16.80 -0.65
CA PRO A 77 -31.19 16.57 0.76
C PRO A 77 -31.18 15.09 1.20
N PHE A 78 -30.84 14.16 0.33
CA PHE A 78 -30.98 12.72 0.59
C PHE A 78 -29.82 12.15 1.42
N GLY A 79 -28.63 12.72 1.28
CA GLY A 79 -27.42 12.19 1.88
C GLY A 79 -26.81 11.08 1.03
N ALA A 80 -25.52 10.84 1.18
CA ALA A 80 -24.83 9.73 0.51
C ALA A 80 -23.82 9.05 1.43
N GLU A 81 -23.71 7.74 1.30
CA GLU A 81 -22.60 6.99 1.88
C GLU A 81 -21.31 7.36 1.15
N TRP A 82 -20.17 7.44 1.86
CA TRP A 82 -18.90 7.29 1.17
C TRP A 82 -18.91 5.88 0.60
N GLY A 83 -18.76 5.75 -0.72
CA GLY A 83 -19.05 4.52 -1.45
C GLY A 83 -18.47 3.24 -0.82
N PRO A 84 -18.88 2.06 -1.30
CA PRO A 84 -18.43 0.76 -0.79
C PRO A 84 -16.97 0.47 -1.20
N VAL A 85 -16.07 1.41 -0.99
CA VAL A 85 -14.67 1.30 -1.31
C VAL A 85 -14.01 0.53 -0.20
N ILE A 86 -13.38 -0.60 -0.55
CA ILE A 86 -12.69 -1.53 0.36
C ILE A 86 -11.45 -0.86 1.00
N GLU A 87 -11.00 0.28 0.47
CA GLU A 87 -9.80 1.05 0.86
C GLU A 87 -9.92 1.78 2.21
N ARG A 88 -10.80 1.31 3.10
CA ARG A 88 -11.06 1.92 4.43
C ARG A 88 -9.99 1.59 5.46
N GLY A 89 -9.02 0.72 5.16
CA GLY A 89 -7.98 0.30 6.11
C GLY A 89 -7.14 1.45 6.64
N MET A 90 -7.02 2.53 5.88
CA MET A 90 -6.22 3.70 6.21
C MET A 90 -7.02 4.86 6.85
N VAL A 91 -8.34 4.70 6.97
CA VAL A 91 -9.23 5.74 7.50
C VAL A 91 -8.99 5.98 8.99
N TRP A 92 -8.86 4.90 9.78
CA TRP A 92 -8.66 5.02 11.22
C TRP A 92 -7.36 5.72 11.59
N PRO A 93 -6.19 5.33 11.02
CA PRO A 93 -4.96 6.12 11.19
C PRO A 93 -5.16 7.60 10.82
N GLY A 94 -5.86 7.89 9.72
CA GLY A 94 -6.14 9.25 9.28
C GLY A 94 -7.02 10.05 10.25
N ILE A 95 -8.09 9.44 10.78
CA ILE A 95 -8.97 10.06 11.78
C ILE A 95 -8.19 10.38 13.05
N LEU A 96 -7.38 9.43 13.55
CA LEU A 96 -6.58 9.62 14.77
C LEU A 96 -5.58 10.76 14.59
N LEU A 97 -4.82 10.77 13.49
CA LEU A 97 -3.87 11.86 13.19
C LEU A 97 -4.60 13.20 13.00
N SER A 98 -5.79 13.18 12.40
CA SER A 98 -6.60 14.38 12.18
C SER A 98 -7.15 14.96 13.49
N ALA A 99 -7.47 14.10 14.45
CA ALA A 99 -7.90 14.52 15.78
C ALA A 99 -6.74 15.06 16.63
N LEU A 100 -5.52 14.55 16.42
CA LEU A 100 -4.31 15.03 17.12
C LEU A 100 -3.85 16.42 16.62
N VAL A 101 -3.95 16.67 15.32
CA VAL A 101 -3.49 17.93 14.69
C VAL A 101 -4.58 18.52 13.81
N ASN A 102 -4.72 18.02 12.58
CA ASN A 102 -5.80 18.29 11.64
C ASN A 102 -5.69 17.37 10.42
N GLU A 103 -6.66 17.46 9.52
CA GLU A 103 -6.79 16.64 8.32
C GLU A 103 -5.61 16.82 7.37
N THR A 104 -5.11 18.05 7.23
CA THR A 104 -3.97 18.37 6.36
C THR A 104 -2.71 17.68 6.85
N PHE A 105 -2.45 17.73 8.16
CA PHE A 105 -1.35 17.01 8.77
C PHE A 105 -1.51 15.50 8.61
N ALA A 106 -2.72 14.97 8.84
CA ALA A 106 -2.99 13.54 8.69
C ALA A 106 -2.71 13.05 7.27
N PHE A 107 -3.23 13.76 6.26
CA PHE A 107 -2.97 13.47 4.85
C PHE A 107 -1.47 13.47 4.56
N ASN A 108 -0.78 14.57 4.90
CA ASN A 108 0.64 14.74 4.66
C ASN A 108 1.47 13.66 5.35
N ALA A 109 1.19 13.35 6.61
CA ALA A 109 1.92 12.32 7.35
C ALA A 109 1.75 10.94 6.73
N MET A 110 0.53 10.57 6.35
CA MET A 110 0.23 9.26 5.74
C MET A 110 0.87 9.09 4.37
N VAL A 111 0.90 10.15 3.56
CA VAL A 111 1.55 10.13 2.25
C VAL A 111 3.06 10.19 2.38
N LEU A 112 3.61 11.14 3.14
CA LEU A 112 5.06 11.33 3.21
C LEU A 112 5.77 10.17 3.89
N ILE A 113 5.15 9.47 4.84
CA ILE A 113 5.76 8.30 5.48
C ILE A 113 5.88 7.11 4.52
N SER A 114 5.07 7.03 3.45
CA SER A 114 5.14 5.93 2.49
C SER A 114 6.48 5.92 1.74
N PHE A 115 7.06 7.08 1.47
CA PHE A 115 8.34 7.21 0.74
C PHE A 115 9.52 6.54 1.45
N PRO A 116 9.91 6.93 2.67
CA PRO A 116 11.04 6.29 3.33
C PRO A 116 10.73 4.82 3.62
N LEU A 117 9.49 4.46 3.97
CA LEU A 117 9.13 3.05 4.23
C LEU A 117 9.26 2.19 2.97
N ALA A 118 8.80 2.67 1.81
CA ALA A 118 8.92 1.97 0.55
C ALA A 118 10.39 1.80 0.14
N ALA A 119 11.20 2.84 0.31
CA ALA A 119 12.62 2.80 0.00
C ALA A 119 13.37 1.80 0.91
N ILE A 120 13.07 1.78 2.21
CA ILE A 120 13.65 0.88 3.20
C ILE A 120 13.25 -0.58 2.93
N ALA A 121 11.97 -0.82 2.65
CA ALA A 121 11.48 -2.16 2.36
C ALA A 121 12.12 -2.72 1.08
N THR A 122 12.22 -1.91 0.03
CA THR A 122 12.90 -2.31 -1.22
C THR A 122 14.40 -2.47 -1.05
N TYR A 123 15.05 -1.63 -0.23
CA TYR A 123 16.46 -1.80 0.15
C TYR A 123 16.71 -3.18 0.73
N HIS A 124 15.89 -3.61 1.69
CA HIS A 124 16.01 -4.93 2.31
C HIS A 124 15.67 -6.09 1.36
N LEU A 125 14.66 -5.92 0.51
CA LEU A 125 14.32 -6.90 -0.51
C LEU A 125 15.50 -7.16 -1.45
N VAL A 126 16.10 -6.10 -1.99
CA VAL A 126 17.21 -6.21 -2.94
C VAL A 126 18.51 -6.61 -2.25
N LEU A 127 18.74 -6.16 -1.01
CA LEU A 127 19.86 -6.63 -0.20
C LEU A 127 19.73 -8.14 0.06
N TRP A 128 18.53 -8.65 0.31
CA TRP A 128 18.29 -10.09 0.49
C TRP A 128 18.54 -10.89 -0.80
N LEU A 129 18.18 -10.33 -1.96
CA LEU A 129 18.36 -10.96 -3.28
C LEU A 129 19.82 -10.97 -3.74
N THR A 130 20.53 -9.86 -3.56
CA THR A 130 21.84 -9.62 -4.19
C THR A 130 23.02 -9.67 -3.21
N GLY A 131 22.77 -9.49 -1.91
CA GLY A 131 23.81 -9.26 -0.91
C GLY A 131 24.51 -7.90 -1.01
N SER A 132 24.16 -7.06 -2.00
CA SER A 132 24.78 -5.76 -2.25
C SER A 132 23.96 -4.62 -1.66
N ARG A 133 24.57 -3.86 -0.74
CA ARG A 133 23.95 -2.67 -0.15
C ARG A 133 23.80 -1.55 -1.16
N THR A 134 24.76 -1.38 -2.07
CA THR A 134 24.68 -0.37 -3.13
C THR A 134 23.52 -0.66 -4.07
N ALA A 135 23.34 -1.93 -4.48
CA ALA A 135 22.20 -2.33 -5.29
C ALA A 135 20.88 -2.10 -4.54
N GLY A 136 20.83 -2.44 -3.24
CA GLY A 136 19.67 -2.16 -2.40
C GLY A 136 19.37 -0.67 -2.30
N PHE A 137 20.39 0.16 -2.14
CA PHE A 137 20.24 1.61 -2.02
C PHE A 137 19.64 2.20 -3.28
N VAL A 138 20.23 1.87 -4.44
CA VAL A 138 19.78 2.36 -5.75
C VAL A 138 18.36 1.85 -6.04
N ALA A 139 18.05 0.59 -5.75
CA ALA A 139 16.71 0.06 -5.96
C ALA A 139 15.65 0.72 -5.07
N GLY A 140 15.98 1.01 -3.80
CA GLY A 140 15.10 1.73 -2.90
C GLY A 140 14.80 3.15 -3.38
N LEU A 141 15.81 3.86 -3.90
CA LEU A 141 15.62 5.17 -4.54
C LEU A 141 14.69 5.07 -5.74
N ILE A 142 14.99 4.18 -6.69
CA ILE A 142 14.21 4.04 -7.92
C ILE A 142 12.76 3.70 -7.61
N TYR A 143 12.53 2.73 -6.71
CA TYR A 143 11.19 2.28 -6.38
C TYR A 143 10.35 3.34 -5.67
N SER A 144 10.92 3.96 -4.62
CA SER A 144 10.17 4.90 -3.80
C SER A 144 9.97 6.26 -4.47
N PHE A 145 10.92 6.72 -5.26
CA PHE A 145 10.83 8.04 -5.87
C PHE A 145 10.42 7.99 -7.34
N CYS A 146 9.85 6.87 -7.82
CA CYS A 146 9.39 6.73 -9.20
C CYS A 146 8.21 7.68 -9.53
N PRO A 147 7.98 8.02 -10.83
CA PRO A 147 6.88 8.92 -11.23
C PRO A 147 5.52 8.44 -10.74
N TYR A 148 5.30 7.12 -10.79
CA TYR A 148 4.06 6.51 -10.32
C TYR A 148 3.77 6.85 -8.86
N HIS A 149 4.77 6.73 -7.98
CA HIS A 149 4.57 6.98 -6.56
C HIS A 149 4.31 8.46 -6.27
N LEU A 150 5.00 9.36 -6.96
CA LEU A 150 4.76 10.79 -6.88
C LEU A 150 3.34 11.16 -7.31
N TRP A 151 2.95 10.74 -8.51
CA TRP A 151 1.63 11.06 -9.07
C TRP A 151 0.49 10.56 -8.17
N LYS A 152 0.60 9.33 -7.65
CA LYS A 152 -0.41 8.77 -6.74
C LYS A 152 -0.40 9.42 -5.37
N SER A 153 0.77 9.82 -4.87
CA SER A 153 0.91 10.55 -3.60
C SER A 153 0.20 11.90 -3.61
N TRP A 154 0.13 12.56 -4.76
CA TRP A 154 -0.56 13.85 -4.88
C TRP A 154 -2.07 13.77 -5.03
N ALA A 155 -2.64 12.58 -5.24
CA ALA A 155 -4.07 12.43 -5.50
C ALA A 155 -4.76 11.47 -4.55
N TRP A 156 -4.18 10.29 -4.29
CA TRP A 156 -4.94 9.15 -3.78
C TRP A 156 -4.13 8.35 -2.75
N ILE A 157 -4.40 8.59 -1.45
CA ILE A 157 -3.68 7.97 -0.31
C ILE A 157 -3.59 6.43 -0.42
N PRO A 158 -4.68 5.67 -0.70
CA PRO A 158 -4.61 4.23 -0.94
C PRO A 158 -3.47 3.79 -1.87
N LEU A 159 -3.27 4.51 -2.97
CA LEU A 159 -2.24 4.23 -3.98
C LEU A 159 -0.89 4.91 -3.70
N SER A 160 -0.79 5.74 -2.68
CA SER A 160 0.51 6.21 -2.19
C SER A 160 1.16 5.17 -1.28
N ASN A 161 0.45 4.15 -0.81
CA ASN A 161 0.95 3.19 0.17
C ASN A 161 1.68 1.99 -0.47
N ILE A 162 2.70 2.25 -1.28
CA ILE A 162 3.42 1.21 -2.03
C ILE A 162 4.38 0.37 -1.18
N GLN A 163 4.71 0.80 0.05
CA GLN A 163 5.66 0.13 0.93
C GLN A 163 5.29 -1.32 1.27
N TRP A 164 4.01 -1.68 1.19
CA TRP A 164 3.54 -3.02 1.51
C TRP A 164 3.94 -4.05 0.45
N VAL A 165 4.13 -3.63 -0.79
CA VAL A 165 4.51 -4.50 -1.92
C VAL A 165 5.88 -5.15 -1.71
N PRO A 166 6.98 -4.40 -1.48
CA PRO A 166 8.29 -5.01 -1.19
C PRO A 166 8.31 -5.79 0.12
N CYS A 167 7.56 -5.36 1.15
CA CYS A 167 7.40 -6.11 2.39
C CYS A 167 6.77 -7.49 2.15
N TYR A 168 5.70 -7.54 1.34
CA TYR A 168 5.04 -8.79 0.94
C TYR A 168 5.99 -9.69 0.16
N ALA A 169 6.67 -9.15 -0.87
CA ALA A 169 7.60 -9.90 -1.69
C ALA A 169 8.72 -10.52 -0.84
N LEU A 170 9.30 -9.74 0.08
CA LEU A 170 10.33 -10.23 1.00
C LEU A 170 9.81 -11.31 1.94
N ALA A 171 8.60 -11.16 2.48
CA ALA A 171 7.98 -12.18 3.33
C ALA A 171 7.70 -13.48 2.56
N LEU A 172 7.19 -13.39 1.33
CA LEU A 172 6.95 -14.55 0.45
C LEU A 172 8.26 -15.29 0.13
N LEU A 173 9.33 -14.56 -0.18
CA LEU A 173 10.65 -15.14 -0.44
C LEU A 173 11.27 -15.81 0.80
N ASN A 174 11.11 -15.19 1.97
CA ASN A 174 11.53 -15.79 3.24
C ASN A 174 10.73 -17.05 3.55
N LEU A 175 9.40 -17.03 3.33
CA LEU A 175 8.55 -18.19 3.49
C LEU A 175 9.01 -19.36 2.62
N ARG A 176 9.29 -19.11 1.34
CA ARG A 176 9.80 -20.12 0.41
C ARG A 176 11.14 -20.70 0.86
N LYS A 177 12.03 -19.87 1.39
CA LYS A 177 13.39 -20.25 1.83
C LYS A 177 13.41 -20.99 3.18
N ARG A 178 12.70 -20.49 4.18
CA ARG A 178 12.76 -20.95 5.58
C ARG A 178 11.63 -21.91 5.96
N ARG A 179 10.48 -21.81 5.29
CA ARG A 179 9.30 -22.65 5.53
C ARG A 179 8.78 -22.59 6.97
N HIS A 180 8.81 -21.40 7.56
CA HIS A 180 8.39 -21.19 8.94
C HIS A 180 7.01 -20.54 9.02
N ARG A 181 6.23 -20.89 10.06
CA ARG A 181 4.87 -20.33 10.26
C ARG A 181 4.88 -18.81 10.47
N GLN A 182 5.94 -18.27 11.07
CA GLN A 182 6.08 -16.81 11.22
C GLN A 182 6.23 -16.11 9.87
N ASP A 183 7.00 -16.67 8.93
CA ASP A 183 7.14 -16.08 7.60
C ASP A 183 5.82 -16.15 6.82
N ALA A 184 5.03 -17.23 7.03
CA ALA A 184 3.69 -17.35 6.48
C ALA A 184 2.72 -16.32 7.06
N ALA A 185 2.74 -16.13 8.37
CA ALA A 185 1.96 -15.10 9.04
C ALA A 185 2.34 -13.69 8.57
N LEU A 186 3.64 -13.40 8.41
CA LEU A 186 4.12 -12.13 7.85
C LEU A 186 3.67 -11.92 6.41
N ALA A 187 3.71 -12.96 5.56
CA ALA A 187 3.21 -12.87 4.19
C ALA A 187 1.70 -12.57 4.16
N GLY A 188 0.91 -13.28 4.96
CA GLY A 188 -0.52 -13.02 5.11
C GLY A 188 -0.82 -11.62 5.67
N PHE A 189 -0.04 -11.17 6.64
CA PHE A 189 -0.16 -9.84 7.24
C PHE A 189 0.10 -8.74 6.21
N TRP A 190 1.23 -8.78 5.50
CA TRP A 190 1.55 -7.76 4.49
C TRP A 190 0.59 -7.78 3.31
N PHE A 191 0.11 -8.95 2.90
CA PHE A 191 -0.95 -9.06 1.90
C PHE A 191 -2.25 -8.39 2.37
N GLY A 192 -2.69 -8.72 3.59
CA GLY A 192 -3.91 -8.16 4.17
C GLY A 192 -3.82 -6.63 4.32
N VAL A 193 -2.71 -6.11 4.82
CA VAL A 193 -2.47 -4.67 4.92
C VAL A 193 -2.43 -4.01 3.54
N ALA A 194 -1.77 -4.61 2.55
CA ALA A 194 -1.77 -4.09 1.18
C ALA A 194 -3.18 -4.03 0.58
N PHE A 195 -3.97 -5.10 0.75
CA PHE A 195 -5.35 -5.18 0.28
C PHE A 195 -6.27 -4.15 0.96
N LEU A 196 -6.12 -3.97 2.27
CA LEU A 196 -6.88 -2.98 3.04
C LEU A 196 -6.45 -1.54 2.72
N SER A 197 -5.21 -1.34 2.29
CA SER A 197 -4.72 -0.05 1.80
C SER A 197 -5.32 0.26 0.45
N SER A 198 -5.17 -0.65 -0.52
CA SER A 198 -5.82 -0.60 -1.81
C SER A 198 -6.13 -2.00 -2.33
N TYR A 199 -7.38 -2.23 -2.72
CA TYR A 199 -7.79 -3.51 -3.33
C TYR A 199 -7.04 -3.76 -4.64
N ILE A 200 -6.57 -2.70 -5.32
CA ILE A 200 -5.74 -2.79 -6.52
C ILE A 200 -4.42 -3.47 -6.19
N TYR A 201 -3.75 -3.08 -5.10
CA TYR A 201 -2.53 -3.77 -4.66
C TYR A 201 -2.79 -5.17 -4.17
N GLY A 202 -3.91 -5.41 -3.49
CA GLY A 202 -4.37 -6.75 -3.16
C GLY A 202 -4.46 -7.66 -4.40
N PHE A 203 -5.10 -7.17 -5.46
CA PHE A 203 -5.22 -7.88 -6.73
C PHE A 203 -3.86 -8.10 -7.41
N VAL A 204 -3.03 -7.06 -7.52
CA VAL A 204 -1.69 -7.16 -8.12
C VAL A 204 -0.83 -8.18 -7.37
N LEU A 205 -0.85 -8.17 -6.04
CA LEU A 205 -0.09 -9.12 -5.23
C LEU A 205 -0.65 -10.54 -5.35
N ALA A 206 -1.96 -10.72 -5.50
CA ALA A 206 -2.56 -12.03 -5.74
C ALA A 206 -2.09 -12.60 -7.09
N VAL A 207 -2.10 -11.78 -8.15
CA VAL A 207 -1.56 -12.14 -9.47
C VAL A 207 -0.07 -12.46 -9.38
N PHE A 208 0.72 -11.62 -8.71
CA PHE A 208 2.14 -11.87 -8.47
C PHE A 208 2.39 -13.21 -7.76
N THR A 209 1.58 -13.54 -6.74
CA THR A 209 1.67 -14.80 -5.99
C THR A 209 1.33 -16.00 -6.86
N LEU A 210 0.29 -15.88 -7.68
CA LEU A 210 -0.10 -16.90 -8.65
C LEU A 210 1.03 -17.15 -9.65
N LEU A 211 1.55 -16.10 -10.28
CA LEU A 211 2.64 -16.18 -11.25
C LEU A 211 3.91 -16.76 -10.62
N TYR A 212 4.24 -16.34 -9.41
CA TYR A 212 5.38 -16.88 -8.66
C TYR A 212 5.20 -18.36 -8.34
N GLY A 213 3.99 -18.77 -7.93
CA GLY A 213 3.65 -20.18 -7.70
C GLY A 213 3.74 -21.03 -8.97
N LEU A 214 3.25 -20.51 -10.10
CA LEU A 214 3.37 -21.16 -11.41
C LEU A 214 4.83 -21.30 -11.84
N PHE A 215 5.63 -20.25 -11.66
CA PHE A 215 7.07 -20.29 -11.92
C PHE A 215 7.76 -21.39 -11.08
N GLU A 216 7.49 -21.47 -9.78
CA GLU A 216 8.06 -22.51 -8.91
C GLU A 216 7.61 -23.92 -9.31
N ALA A 217 6.34 -24.10 -9.71
CA ALA A 217 5.82 -25.38 -10.18
C ALA A 217 6.50 -25.82 -11.48
N MET A 218 6.65 -24.91 -12.43
CA MET A 218 7.34 -25.14 -13.70
C MET A 218 8.84 -25.43 -13.47
N TYR A 219 9.51 -24.65 -12.63
CA TYR A 219 10.91 -24.88 -12.26
C TYR A 219 11.10 -26.25 -11.60
N ALA A 220 10.18 -26.67 -10.72
CA ALA A 220 10.21 -28.00 -10.11
C ALA A 220 9.96 -29.11 -11.14
N TYR A 221 9.07 -28.91 -12.11
CA TYR A 221 8.82 -29.87 -13.18
C TYR A 221 10.07 -30.04 -14.07
N VAL A 222 10.69 -28.95 -14.51
CA VAL A 222 11.90 -29.01 -15.36
C VAL A 222 13.08 -29.64 -14.63
N THR A 223 13.27 -29.34 -13.33
CA THR A 223 14.43 -29.82 -12.58
C THR A 223 14.26 -31.18 -11.93
N ARG A 224 13.02 -31.61 -11.63
CA ARG A 224 12.74 -32.85 -10.89
C ARG A 224 11.78 -33.81 -11.61
N GLY A 225 11.26 -33.44 -12.78
CA GLY A 225 10.34 -34.26 -13.58
C GLY A 225 8.96 -34.49 -12.94
N ARG A 226 8.62 -33.79 -11.86
CA ARG A 226 7.36 -33.99 -11.13
C ARG A 226 6.75 -32.65 -10.72
N LEU A 227 5.47 -32.46 -11.05
CA LEU A 227 4.63 -31.42 -10.48
C LEU A 227 4.23 -31.86 -9.07
N GLY A 228 4.43 -30.98 -8.09
CA GLY A 228 4.04 -31.29 -6.72
C GLY A 228 4.28 -30.12 -5.78
N VAL A 229 3.19 -29.63 -5.19
CA VAL A 229 3.26 -28.74 -4.04
C VAL A 229 3.43 -29.61 -2.80
N LYS A 230 4.51 -29.40 -2.05
CA LYS A 230 4.74 -30.14 -0.81
C LYS A 230 3.65 -29.77 0.21
N LYS A 231 3.18 -30.75 0.99
CA LYS A 231 2.11 -30.54 2.00
C LYS A 231 2.43 -29.41 2.99
N ASP A 232 3.70 -29.24 3.34
CA ASP A 232 4.16 -28.13 4.20
C ASP A 232 3.89 -26.75 3.59
N MET A 233 4.07 -26.58 2.28
CA MET A 233 3.74 -25.34 1.57
C MET A 233 2.24 -25.07 1.52
N LEU A 234 1.40 -26.10 1.37
CA LEU A 234 -0.06 -25.94 1.43
C LEU A 234 -0.51 -25.49 2.82
N LEU A 235 0.03 -26.11 3.88
CA LEU A 235 -0.26 -25.71 5.26
C LEU A 235 0.18 -24.27 5.54
N LEU A 236 1.36 -23.88 5.07
CA LEU A 236 1.86 -22.52 5.22
C LEU A 236 1.07 -21.50 4.40
N GLY A 237 0.65 -21.87 3.19
CA GLY A 237 -0.29 -21.09 2.39
C GLY A 237 -1.63 -20.90 3.11
N GLY A 238 -2.13 -21.95 3.76
CA GLY A 238 -3.31 -21.88 4.63
C GLY A 238 -3.12 -20.92 5.81
N VAL A 239 -1.96 -20.91 6.47
CA VAL A 239 -1.64 -19.95 7.53
C VAL A 239 -1.62 -18.51 7.00
N ALA A 240 -0.96 -18.27 5.86
CA ALA A 240 -0.92 -16.95 5.24
C ALA A 240 -2.33 -16.47 4.85
N GLY A 241 -3.14 -17.36 4.25
CA GLY A 241 -4.53 -17.09 3.89
C GLY A 241 -5.40 -16.81 5.11
N ALA A 242 -5.24 -17.56 6.20
CA ALA A 242 -5.98 -17.33 7.44
C ALA A 242 -5.64 -15.97 8.08
N VAL A 243 -4.36 -15.57 8.10
CA VAL A 243 -3.96 -14.26 8.62
C VAL A 243 -4.49 -13.12 7.73
N ALA A 244 -4.39 -13.26 6.41
CA ALA A 244 -4.95 -12.29 5.49
C ALA A 244 -6.47 -12.17 5.65
N ALA A 245 -7.19 -13.28 5.74
CA ALA A 245 -8.62 -13.31 5.95
C ALA A 245 -9.03 -12.68 7.29
N ALA A 246 -8.30 -12.96 8.37
CA ALA A 246 -8.55 -12.38 9.68
C ALA A 246 -8.42 -10.84 9.68
N LEU A 247 -7.56 -10.28 8.84
CA LEU A 247 -7.43 -8.83 8.67
C LEU A 247 -8.50 -8.25 7.73
N VAL A 248 -8.75 -8.91 6.60
CA VAL A 248 -9.60 -8.37 5.54
C VAL A 248 -11.09 -8.55 5.83
N LEU A 249 -11.51 -9.72 6.32
CA LEU A 249 -12.93 -10.05 6.48
C LEU A 249 -13.71 -9.10 7.40
N PRO A 250 -13.18 -8.63 8.55
CA PRO A 250 -13.92 -7.69 9.40
C PRO A 250 -14.24 -6.36 8.70
N VAL A 251 -13.42 -5.95 7.74
CA VAL A 251 -13.58 -4.68 7.00
C VAL A 251 -14.36 -4.89 5.70
N ALA A 252 -13.97 -5.89 4.90
CA ALA A 252 -14.56 -6.14 3.59
C ALA A 252 -15.85 -6.96 3.65
N GLY A 253 -16.00 -7.85 4.64
CA GLY A 253 -17.16 -8.74 4.77
C GLY A 253 -18.50 -8.00 4.85
N PRO A 254 -18.65 -7.00 5.75
CA PRO A 254 -19.87 -6.20 5.82
C PRO A 254 -20.18 -5.43 4.53
N LEU A 255 -19.15 -4.97 3.81
CA LEU A 255 -19.32 -4.28 2.52
C LEU A 255 -19.82 -5.22 1.44
N VAL A 256 -19.20 -6.40 1.31
CA VAL A 256 -19.59 -7.43 0.33
C VAL A 256 -21.01 -7.95 0.62
N ALA A 257 -21.34 -8.18 1.90
CA ALA A 257 -22.68 -8.61 2.29
C ALA A 257 -23.74 -7.57 1.91
N ARG A 258 -23.47 -6.27 2.12
CA ARG A 258 -24.38 -5.19 1.71
C ARG A 258 -24.58 -5.14 0.20
N THR A 259 -23.50 -5.21 -0.59
CA THR A 259 -23.59 -5.20 -2.06
C THR A 259 -24.27 -6.45 -2.63
N ALA A 260 -24.19 -7.59 -1.94
CA ALA A 260 -24.87 -8.82 -2.35
C ALA A 260 -26.38 -8.79 -2.04
N ILE A 261 -26.80 -8.06 -1.00
CA ILE A 261 -28.20 -7.96 -0.57
C ILE A 261 -28.94 -6.85 -1.32
N ILE A 262 -28.25 -5.75 -1.66
CA ILE A 262 -28.80 -4.62 -2.41
C ILE A 262 -28.03 -4.56 -3.72
N PRO A 263 -28.52 -5.21 -4.79
CA PRO A 263 -27.98 -5.01 -6.13
C PRO A 263 -28.14 -3.53 -6.45
N SER A 264 -27.03 -2.82 -6.68
CA SER A 264 -27.10 -1.48 -7.23
C SER A 264 -27.82 -1.57 -8.59
N GLU A 265 -28.86 -0.75 -8.77
CA GLU A 265 -29.24 -0.30 -10.11
C GLU A 265 -28.11 0.59 -10.61
N ASP A 266 -26.97 -0.02 -10.94
CA ASP A 266 -25.87 0.68 -11.57
C ASP A 266 -26.35 1.12 -12.94
N VAL A 267 -26.80 2.37 -13.04
CA VAL A 267 -26.79 3.06 -14.33
C VAL A 267 -25.32 3.09 -14.72
N PRO A 268 -24.89 2.36 -15.77
CA PRO A 268 -23.49 2.34 -16.14
C PRO A 268 -23.15 3.77 -16.56
N TYR A 269 -22.37 4.47 -15.73
CA TYR A 269 -21.64 5.63 -16.21
C TYR A 269 -20.61 5.09 -17.20
N GLU A 270 -21.03 4.90 -18.46
CA GLU A 270 -20.13 4.65 -19.56
C GLU A 270 -19.30 5.91 -19.79
N TYR A 271 -18.23 5.96 -19.03
CA TYR A 271 -17.10 6.82 -19.28
C TYR A 271 -16.41 6.33 -20.56
N ILE A 272 -16.91 6.74 -21.73
CA ILE A 272 -16.20 6.55 -23.01
C ILE A 272 -14.99 7.47 -22.99
N TRP A 273 -13.85 6.94 -22.58
CA TRP A 273 -12.61 7.69 -22.55
C TRP A 273 -11.89 7.47 -23.88
N ALA A 274 -11.56 8.58 -24.55
CA ALA A 274 -10.71 8.51 -25.73
C ALA A 274 -9.37 7.86 -25.35
N PHE A 275 -8.83 7.01 -26.22
CA PHE A 275 -7.51 6.37 -26.01
C PHE A 275 -6.41 7.43 -25.79
N SER A 276 -6.58 8.64 -26.32
CA SER A 276 -5.68 9.76 -26.06
C SER A 276 -5.56 10.14 -24.57
N ARG A 277 -6.58 9.88 -23.74
CA ARG A 277 -6.49 10.11 -22.28
C ARG A 277 -5.49 9.20 -21.57
N LEU A 278 -5.14 8.04 -22.14
CA LEU A 278 -4.09 7.18 -21.57
C LEU A 278 -2.77 7.95 -21.48
N TYR A 279 -2.42 8.71 -22.51
CA TYR A 279 -1.20 9.52 -22.51
C TYR A 279 -1.20 10.62 -21.44
N ASN A 280 -2.38 11.14 -21.08
CA ASN A 280 -2.52 12.18 -20.05
C ASN A 280 -2.62 11.64 -18.62
N LEU A 281 -2.81 10.32 -18.44
CA LEU A 281 -3.03 9.69 -17.14
C LEU A 281 -1.92 8.70 -16.76
N VAL A 282 -0.98 8.44 -17.66
CA VAL A 282 0.21 7.65 -17.40
C VAL A 282 1.26 8.57 -16.77
N ALA A 283 1.83 8.11 -15.65
CA ALA A 283 2.94 8.82 -15.03
C ALA A 283 4.19 8.73 -15.92
N THR A 284 4.82 9.86 -16.21
CA THR A 284 5.99 9.99 -17.10
C THR A 284 7.18 10.63 -16.38
N PRO A 285 8.42 10.44 -16.87
CA PRO A 285 9.56 11.17 -16.33
C PRO A 285 9.44 12.69 -16.43
N SER A 286 8.60 13.25 -17.31
CA SER A 286 8.35 14.69 -17.34
C SER A 286 7.61 15.19 -16.10
N ASP A 287 6.88 14.33 -15.39
CA ASP A 287 6.09 14.72 -14.20
C ASP A 287 6.99 15.14 -13.02
N TYR A 288 8.30 14.84 -13.06
CA TYR A 288 9.26 15.39 -12.10
C TYR A 288 9.52 16.89 -12.31
N ILE A 289 9.36 17.37 -13.54
CA ILE A 289 9.69 18.74 -13.96
C ILE A 289 8.41 19.58 -14.09
N PHE A 290 7.36 18.96 -14.62
CA PHE A 290 6.06 19.58 -14.86
C PHE A 290 4.98 18.76 -14.12
N PRO A 291 4.92 18.89 -12.79
CA PRO A 291 3.95 18.16 -11.98
C PRO A 291 2.53 18.71 -12.19
#